data_AF-A0AAV5VD20-F1
#
_entry.id   AF-A0AAV5VD20-F1
#
_cell.length_a   1.000
_cell.length_b   1.000
_cell.length_c   1.000
_cell.angle_alpha   90.00
_cell.angle_beta   90.00
_cell.angle_gamma   90.00
#
_symmetry.space_group_name_H-M   'P 1'
#
loop_
_entity.id
_entity.type
_entity.pdbx_description
1 polymer ?
#
loop_
_entity_poly.entity_id
_entity_poly.type
_entity_poly.pdbx_seq_one_letter_code
_entity_poly.pdbx_strand_id
1 'polypeptide(L)'
;VRSLISNRDLSEVEIIFKWSRAMESDIDRVRKLIYELPVVKNLELTWIYWGESAESLETELMTDDLLLHLTQKCTAKLRVGEGNYSVEGMKKVHQRLESSGLQYLRTVAPRNVADNFFEQIQSMPIADWRTTVTNAISHGPTEMIEIVMEKD
;
A
#
# COMPACT_ATOMS: atom_id res chain seq x y z
N VAL A 1 -20.04 -7.90 -2.39
CA VAL A 1 -19.18 -6.71 -2.19
C VAL A 1 -19.57 -5.59 -3.14
N ARG A 2 -19.39 -5.69 -4.47
CA ARG A 2 -19.75 -4.62 -5.44
C ARG A 2 -21.13 -3.95 -5.22
N SER A 3 -22.19 -4.72 -4.96
CA SER A 3 -23.54 -4.19 -4.68
C SER A 3 -23.70 -3.52 -3.30
N LEU A 4 -22.80 -3.78 -2.35
CA LEU A 4 -22.81 -3.18 -1.01
C LEU A 4 -22.07 -1.83 -0.96
N ILE A 5 -21.11 -1.63 -1.88
CA ILE A 5 -20.26 -0.43 -2.00
C ILE A 5 -20.84 0.59 -3.00
N SER A 6 -21.67 0.16 -3.95
CA SER A 6 -22.29 1.05 -4.93
C SER A 6 -23.32 1.98 -4.27
N ASN A 7 -23.26 3.28 -4.58
CA ASN A 7 -24.22 4.34 -4.19
C ASN A 7 -24.25 4.71 -2.69
N ARG A 8 -23.19 4.44 -1.94
CA ARG A 8 -23.05 4.91 -0.55
C ARG A 8 -21.89 5.88 -0.44
N ASP A 9 -22.07 6.93 0.35
CA ASP A 9 -20.95 7.72 0.83
C ASP A 9 -20.20 6.88 1.88
N LEU A 10 -18.97 6.50 1.54
CA LEU A 10 -18.10 5.72 2.41
C LEU A 10 -16.90 6.52 2.89
N SER A 11 -16.89 7.85 2.66
CA SER A 11 -15.78 8.74 3.03
C SER A 11 -15.42 8.73 4.52
N GLU A 12 -16.35 8.30 5.37
CA GLU A 12 -16.15 8.15 6.82
C GLU A 12 -15.96 6.69 7.28
N VAL A 13 -15.94 5.73 6.34
CA VAL A 13 -15.94 4.29 6.63
C VAL A 13 -14.51 3.73 6.62
N GLU A 14 -14.29 2.75 7.50
CA GLU A 14 -13.12 1.87 7.48
C GLU A 14 -13.45 0.58 6.73
N ILE A 15 -12.64 0.25 5.73
CA ILE A 15 -12.70 -1.03 5.03
C ILE A 15 -11.43 -1.80 5.32
N ILE A 16 -11.60 -3.05 5.73
CA ILE A 16 -10.50 -3.98 5.97
C ILE A 16 -10.72 -5.18 5.05
N PHE A 17 -9.81 -5.36 4.10
CA PHE A 17 -9.71 -6.59 3.34
C PHE A 17 -8.61 -7.46 3.94
N LYS A 18 -9.05 -8.58 4.52
CA LYS A 18 -8.16 -9.68 4.93
C LYS A 18 -8.38 -10.83 3.98
N TRP A 19 -7.36 -11.16 3.21
CA TRP A 19 -7.42 -12.31 2.32
C TRP A 19 -6.51 -13.42 2.81
N SER A 20 -7.03 -14.63 2.80
CA SER A 20 -6.26 -15.84 3.09
C SER A 20 -6.44 -16.81 1.93
N ARG A 21 -5.36 -17.50 1.54
CA ARG A 21 -5.40 -18.58 0.53
C ARG A 21 -5.89 -18.15 -0.86
N ALA A 22 -5.52 -16.94 -1.33
CA ALA A 22 -5.72 -16.56 -2.74
C ALA A 22 -4.87 -17.45 -3.65
N MET A 23 -5.29 -17.65 -4.90
CA MET A 23 -4.47 -18.22 -5.96
C MET A 23 -4.00 -17.10 -6.92
N GLU A 24 -3.00 -17.36 -7.75
CA GLU A 24 -2.56 -16.42 -8.81
C GLU A 24 -3.75 -15.95 -9.68
N SER A 25 -4.68 -16.86 -9.97
CA SER A 25 -5.92 -16.56 -10.72
C SER A 25 -6.87 -15.59 -10.01
N ASP A 26 -6.73 -15.38 -8.69
CA ASP A 26 -7.51 -14.38 -7.94
C ASP A 26 -6.94 -12.97 -8.07
N ILE A 27 -5.65 -12.81 -8.37
CA ILE A 27 -4.93 -11.53 -8.31
C ILE A 27 -5.61 -10.49 -9.20
N ASP A 28 -5.89 -10.83 -10.46
CA ASP A 28 -6.53 -9.89 -11.41
C ASP A 28 -7.95 -9.50 -10.96
N ARG A 29 -8.71 -10.47 -10.41
CA ARG A 29 -10.06 -10.23 -9.90
C ARG A 29 -10.04 -9.30 -8.70
N VAL A 30 -9.10 -9.50 -7.79
CA VAL A 30 -8.87 -8.64 -6.63
C VAL A 30 -8.44 -7.26 -7.08
N ARG A 31 -7.44 -7.16 -7.95
CA ARG A 31 -6.93 -5.88 -8.47
C ARG A 31 -8.06 -5.06 -9.08
N LYS A 32 -8.91 -5.69 -9.89
CA LYS A 32 -10.11 -5.06 -10.46
C LYS A 32 -11.10 -4.60 -9.40
N LEU A 33 -11.31 -5.39 -8.33
CA LEU A 33 -12.17 -4.97 -7.21
C LEU A 33 -11.59 -3.74 -6.49
N ILE A 34 -10.28 -3.71 -6.25
CA ILE A 34 -9.60 -2.61 -5.56
C ILE A 34 -9.71 -1.31 -6.38
N TYR A 35 -9.46 -1.36 -7.69
CA TYR A 35 -9.60 -0.19 -8.57
C TYR A 35 -11.03 0.39 -8.61
N GLU A 36 -12.03 -0.43 -8.35
CA GLU A 36 -13.43 -0.03 -8.29
C GLU A 36 -13.86 0.46 -6.90
N LEU A 37 -12.97 0.49 -5.90
CA LEU A 37 -13.33 0.97 -4.57
C LEU A 37 -13.75 2.46 -4.61
N PRO A 38 -14.82 2.81 -3.88
CA PRO A 38 -15.15 4.21 -3.64
C PRO A 38 -14.11 4.85 -2.71
N VAL A 39 -14.21 6.16 -2.53
CA VAL A 39 -13.42 6.88 -1.53
C VAL A 39 -13.86 6.45 -0.13
N VAL A 40 -12.89 6.18 0.74
CA VAL A 40 -13.06 5.71 2.13
C VAL A 40 -12.17 6.48 3.10
N LYS A 41 -12.51 6.44 4.39
CA LYS A 41 -11.67 7.06 5.44
C LYS A 41 -10.39 6.29 5.66
N ASN A 42 -10.56 5.01 5.97
CA ASN A 42 -9.49 4.10 6.31
C ASN A 42 -9.57 2.87 5.42
N LEU A 43 -8.44 2.45 4.87
CA LEU A 43 -8.31 1.20 4.14
C LEU A 43 -7.15 0.39 4.69
N GLU A 44 -7.43 -0.85 5.05
CA GLU A 44 -6.41 -1.84 5.36
C GLU A 44 -6.53 -3.01 4.37
N LEU A 45 -5.45 -3.25 3.62
CA LEU A 45 -5.29 -4.39 2.74
C LEU A 45 -4.19 -5.26 3.31
N THR A 46 -4.58 -6.25 4.11
CA THR A 46 -3.67 -7.23 4.69
C THR A 46 -3.89 -8.60 4.06
N TRP A 47 -2.79 -9.21 3.66
CA TRP A 47 -2.77 -10.48 2.96
C TRP A 47 -2.03 -11.49 3.84
N ILE A 48 -2.47 -12.75 3.76
CA ILE A 48 -1.71 -13.88 4.28
C ILE A 48 -1.60 -14.82 3.09
N TYR A 49 -0.62 -14.56 2.24
CA TYR A 49 -0.34 -15.37 1.07
C TYR A 49 0.75 -16.40 1.37
N TRP A 50 0.45 -17.66 1.07
CA TRP A 50 1.45 -18.71 1.02
C TRP A 50 1.20 -19.44 -0.30
N GLY A 51 2.09 -19.28 -1.28
CA GLY A 51 2.05 -20.11 -2.49
C GLY A 51 2.30 -21.58 -2.14
N GLU A 52 2.14 -22.48 -3.11
CA GLU A 52 2.49 -23.91 -2.93
C GLU A 52 3.97 -24.08 -2.50
N SER A 53 4.82 -23.10 -2.82
CA SER A 53 6.24 -22.99 -2.46
C SER A 53 6.53 -22.12 -1.24
N ALA A 54 5.52 -21.63 -0.51
CA ALA A 54 5.64 -20.61 0.55
C ALA A 54 6.17 -19.22 0.09
N GLU A 55 6.13 -18.92 -1.21
CA GLU A 55 6.45 -17.59 -1.75
C GLU A 55 5.25 -16.63 -1.64
N SER A 56 5.52 -15.37 -1.32
CA SER A 56 4.52 -14.30 -1.17
C SER A 56 4.15 -13.73 -2.55
N LEU A 57 2.92 -13.93 -3.02
CA LEU A 57 2.39 -13.26 -4.22
C LEU A 57 1.82 -11.86 -3.91
N GLU A 58 1.98 -11.35 -2.69
CA GLU A 58 1.54 -9.99 -2.33
C GLU A 58 2.15 -8.93 -3.24
N THR A 59 3.42 -9.16 -3.57
CA THR A 59 4.24 -8.32 -4.45
C THR A 59 3.68 -8.24 -5.88
N GLU A 60 2.92 -9.23 -6.35
CA GLU A 60 2.29 -9.22 -7.67
C GLU A 60 1.00 -8.39 -7.72
N LEU A 61 0.27 -8.34 -6.60
CA LEU A 61 -0.93 -7.52 -6.51
C LEU A 61 -0.56 -6.05 -6.33
N MET A 62 0.33 -5.77 -5.39
CA MET A 62 0.64 -4.42 -4.93
C MET A 62 1.83 -3.84 -5.70
N THR A 63 1.50 -3.03 -6.70
CA THR A 63 2.45 -2.36 -7.59
C THR A 63 2.48 -0.86 -7.34
N ASP A 64 3.45 -0.16 -7.95
CA ASP A 64 3.53 1.31 -7.94
C ASP A 64 2.18 1.98 -8.28
N ASP A 65 1.56 1.54 -9.37
CA ASP A 65 0.32 2.12 -9.87
C ASP A 65 -0.87 1.86 -8.94
N LEU A 66 -0.92 0.67 -8.33
CA LEU A 66 -2.00 0.34 -7.40
C LEU A 66 -1.86 1.13 -6.09
N LEU A 67 -0.66 1.20 -5.53
CA LEU A 67 -0.40 2.00 -4.33
C LEU A 67 -0.74 3.46 -4.57
N LEU A 68 -0.28 4.04 -5.69
CA LEU A 68 -0.59 5.41 -6.07
C LEU A 68 -2.10 5.64 -6.23
N HIS A 69 -2.82 4.70 -6.86
CA HIS A 69 -4.27 4.77 -6.97
C HIS A 69 -4.95 4.78 -5.59
N LEU A 70 -4.53 3.90 -4.69
CA LEU A 70 -5.09 3.79 -3.34
C LEU A 70 -4.91 5.07 -2.52
N THR A 71 -3.83 5.83 -2.72
CA THR A 71 -3.65 7.14 -2.06
C THR A 71 -4.75 8.15 -2.39
N GLN A 72 -5.44 7.97 -3.53
CA GLN A 72 -6.54 8.81 -3.96
C GLN A 72 -7.90 8.33 -3.43
N LYS A 73 -7.96 7.10 -2.93
CA LYS A 73 -9.17 6.46 -2.43
C LYS A 73 -9.29 6.53 -0.92
N CYS A 74 -8.25 6.92 -0.21
CA CYS A 74 -8.24 6.99 1.24
C CYS A 74 -8.08 8.43 1.72
N THR A 75 -8.91 8.85 2.68
CA THR A 75 -8.93 10.24 3.19
C THR A 75 -8.33 10.39 4.59
N ALA A 76 -7.85 9.31 5.22
CA ALA A 76 -7.15 9.40 6.49
C ALA A 76 -6.03 8.36 6.61
N LYS A 77 -6.34 7.06 6.59
CA LYS A 77 -5.32 6.01 6.82
C LYS A 77 -5.33 4.96 5.71
N LEU A 78 -4.15 4.69 5.16
CA LEU A 78 -3.93 3.59 4.23
C LEU A 78 -2.87 2.65 4.81
N ARG A 79 -3.22 1.37 4.93
CA ARG A 79 -2.31 0.29 5.32
C ARG A 79 -2.36 -0.78 4.25
N VAL A 80 -1.23 -1.06 3.63
CA VAL A 80 -1.10 -2.16 2.68
C VAL A 80 0.07 -3.05 3.09
N GLY A 81 0.04 -4.31 2.63
CA GLY A 81 1.09 -5.29 2.86
C GLY A 81 2.33 -5.06 2.00
N GLU A 82 2.94 -6.16 1.60
CA GLU A 82 4.12 -6.18 0.72
C GLU A 82 3.76 -5.76 -0.71
N GLY A 83 4.65 -5.00 -1.36
CA GLY A 83 4.52 -4.67 -2.76
C GLY A 83 5.85 -4.71 -3.52
N ASN A 84 5.75 -5.00 -4.82
CA ASN A 84 6.88 -4.90 -5.74
C ASN A 84 6.97 -3.46 -6.26
N TYR A 85 7.55 -2.59 -5.44
CA TYR A 85 7.68 -1.18 -5.79
C TYR A 85 9.01 -0.84 -6.44
N SER A 86 9.00 0.20 -7.26
CA SER A 86 10.22 0.89 -7.65
C SER A 86 10.46 2.11 -6.75
N VAL A 87 11.73 2.55 -6.67
CA VAL A 87 12.08 3.79 -5.96
C VAL A 87 11.33 5.00 -6.55
N GLU A 88 11.18 5.06 -7.88
CA GLU A 88 10.45 6.13 -8.56
C GLU A 88 8.93 6.06 -8.30
N GLY A 89 8.36 4.86 -8.18
CA GLY A 89 6.98 4.65 -7.75
C GLY A 89 6.73 5.20 -6.35
N MET A 90 7.59 4.83 -5.39
CA MET A 90 7.51 5.34 -4.03
C MET A 90 7.69 6.86 -3.95
N LYS A 91 8.55 7.46 -4.78
CA LYS A 91 8.69 8.92 -4.88
C LYS A 91 7.42 9.60 -5.39
N LYS A 92 6.75 9.04 -6.40
CA LYS A 92 5.47 9.55 -6.89
C LYS A 92 4.39 9.46 -5.81
N VAL A 93 4.35 8.36 -5.07
CA VAL A 93 3.44 8.19 -3.93
C VAL A 93 3.71 9.26 -2.88
N HIS A 94 4.98 9.44 -2.48
CA HIS A 94 5.40 10.46 -1.52
C HIS A 94 4.94 11.85 -1.97
N GLN A 95 5.32 12.30 -3.17
CA GLN A 95 4.92 13.60 -3.73
C GLN A 95 3.40 13.79 -3.79
N ARG A 96 2.64 12.71 -4.00
CA ARG A 96 1.17 12.78 -4.04
C ARG A 96 0.58 13.09 -2.67
N LEU A 97 1.24 12.72 -1.57
CA LEU A 97 0.71 12.86 -0.20
C LEU A 97 0.33 14.29 0.15
N GLU A 98 1.08 15.29 -0.30
CA GLU A 98 0.78 16.73 -0.10
C GLU A 98 -0.60 17.14 -0.58
N SER A 99 -1.03 16.56 -1.68
CA SER A 99 -2.31 16.86 -2.34
C SER A 99 -3.39 15.81 -2.04
N SER A 100 -3.06 14.82 -1.21
CA SER A 100 -3.98 13.77 -0.79
C SER A 100 -4.72 14.18 0.48
N GLY A 101 -5.85 13.53 0.76
CA GLY A 101 -6.50 13.65 2.07
C GLY A 101 -5.81 12.82 3.16
N LEU A 102 -4.83 11.97 2.81
CA LEU A 102 -4.22 11.05 3.75
C LEU A 102 -3.49 11.77 4.89
N GLN A 103 -3.46 11.11 6.04
CA GLN A 103 -2.66 11.48 7.22
C GLN A 103 -1.67 10.37 7.58
N TYR A 104 -1.86 9.17 7.04
CA TYR A 104 -1.06 8.01 7.36
C TYR A 104 -1.04 7.02 6.19
N LEU A 105 0.16 6.59 5.81
CA LEU A 105 0.42 5.51 4.87
C LEU A 105 1.42 4.53 5.51
N ARG A 106 1.08 3.24 5.48
CA ARG A 106 2.00 2.15 5.82
C ARG A 106 2.02 1.13 4.69
N THR A 107 3.22 0.75 4.28
CA THR A 107 3.44 -0.30 3.28
C THR A 107 4.72 -1.07 3.59
N VAL A 108 4.94 -2.20 2.92
CA VAL A 108 6.18 -2.97 3.02
C VAL A 108 6.82 -3.11 1.62
N ALA A 109 8.12 -2.87 1.50
CA ALA A 109 8.87 -2.88 0.24
C ALA A 109 10.19 -3.66 0.36
N PRO A 110 10.82 -4.11 -0.73
CA PRO A 110 12.16 -4.68 -0.68
C PRO A 110 13.17 -3.70 -0.04
N ARG A 111 14.09 -4.20 0.80
CA ARG A 111 15.08 -3.39 1.53
C ARG A 111 15.79 -2.37 0.64
N ASN A 112 16.33 -2.84 -0.49
CA ASN A 112 17.06 -1.98 -1.42
C ASN A 112 16.18 -0.85 -1.98
N VAL A 113 14.88 -1.06 -2.14
CA VAL A 113 13.94 -0.01 -2.57
C VAL A 113 13.66 0.95 -1.42
N ALA A 114 13.39 0.44 -0.22
CA ALA A 114 13.09 1.25 0.96
C ALA A 114 14.26 2.17 1.35
N ASP A 115 15.48 1.62 1.41
CA ASP A 115 16.69 2.36 1.78
C ASP A 115 16.99 3.45 0.74
N ASN A 116 17.01 3.10 -0.55
CA ASN A 116 17.26 4.07 -1.64
C ASN A 116 16.18 5.16 -1.71
N PHE A 117 14.91 4.79 -1.49
CA PHE A 117 13.82 5.75 -1.43
C PHE A 117 14.02 6.73 -0.26
N PHE A 118 14.31 6.21 0.93
CA PHE A 118 14.53 7.01 2.14
C PHE A 118 15.68 8.01 1.97
N GLU A 119 16.81 7.56 1.43
CA GLU A 119 17.94 8.44 1.11
C GLU A 119 17.55 9.58 0.16
N GLN A 120 16.75 9.28 -0.86
CA GLN A 120 16.35 10.30 -1.84
C GLN A 120 15.36 11.33 -1.26
N ILE A 121 14.38 10.91 -0.47
CA ILE A 121 13.38 11.84 0.07
C ILE A 121 13.91 12.72 1.21
N GLN A 122 15.05 12.39 1.83
CA GLN A 122 15.72 13.31 2.77
C GLN A 122 16.09 14.64 2.11
N SER A 123 16.34 14.62 0.79
CA SER A 123 16.61 15.83 0.00
C SER A 123 15.35 16.48 -0.58
N MET A 124 14.18 15.85 -0.38
CA MET A 124 12.87 16.28 -0.89
C MET A 124 11.81 16.20 0.21
N PRO A 125 11.99 16.92 1.33
CA PRO A 125 11.03 16.86 2.42
C PRO A 125 9.69 17.40 1.94
N ILE A 126 8.63 16.71 2.34
CA ILE A 126 7.27 17.22 2.24
C ILE A 126 6.93 17.92 3.55
N ALA A 127 6.34 19.11 3.45
CA ALA A 127 5.93 19.85 4.63
C ALA A 127 4.92 19.03 5.45
N ASP A 128 5.14 18.98 6.77
CA ASP A 128 4.31 18.26 7.74
C ASP A 128 4.24 16.74 7.53
N TRP A 129 5.15 16.12 6.77
CA TRP A 129 5.19 14.65 6.66
C TRP A 129 6.51 14.08 7.14
N ARG A 130 6.40 13.11 8.03
CA ARG A 130 7.50 12.30 8.51
C ARG A 130 7.47 10.94 7.83
N THR A 131 8.60 10.56 7.24
CA THR A 131 8.80 9.19 6.75
C THR A 131 9.74 8.45 7.69
N THR A 132 9.37 7.24 8.07
CA THR A 132 10.19 6.30 8.83
C THR A 132 10.27 4.97 8.10
N VAL A 133 11.43 4.33 8.21
CA VAL A 133 11.69 3.01 7.68
C VAL A 133 12.00 2.12 8.87
N THR A 134 11.17 1.12 9.11
CA THR A 134 11.12 0.31 10.34
C THR A 134 11.21 -1.17 10.04
N ASN A 135 11.73 -1.93 11.01
CA ASN A 135 11.85 -3.40 11.08
C ASN A 135 11.82 -4.20 9.76
N ALA A 136 12.91 -4.93 9.53
CA ALA A 136 12.94 -5.96 8.50
C ALA A 136 11.96 -7.11 8.83
N ILE A 137 11.12 -7.43 7.85
CA ILE A 137 10.32 -8.64 7.79
C ILE A 137 10.98 -9.54 6.74
N SER A 138 11.48 -10.70 7.14
CA SER A 138 12.14 -11.62 6.22
C SER A 138 11.17 -12.71 5.79
N HIS A 139 10.82 -12.70 4.50
CA HIS A 139 10.04 -13.75 3.85
C HIS A 139 10.87 -14.33 2.69
N GLY A 140 11.72 -15.31 2.98
CA GLY A 140 12.58 -15.93 1.97
C GLY A 140 13.88 -15.17 1.69
N PRO A 141 14.42 -15.17 0.44
CA PRO A 141 15.72 -14.57 0.12
C PRO A 141 15.70 -13.04 0.07
N THR A 142 14.52 -12.43 0.00
CA THR A 142 14.35 -10.98 -0.05
C THR A 142 13.97 -10.46 1.33
N GLU A 143 14.77 -9.53 1.83
CA GLU A 143 14.44 -8.81 3.06
C GLU A 143 13.49 -7.67 2.72
N MET A 144 12.32 -7.67 3.36
CA MET A 144 11.28 -6.67 3.19
C MET A 144 11.31 -5.71 4.37
N ILE A 145 11.02 -4.43 4.15
CA ILE A 145 11.08 -3.39 5.16
C ILE A 145 9.82 -2.55 5.14
N GLU A 146 9.33 -2.24 6.33
CA GLU A 146 8.19 -1.37 6.50
C GLU A 146 8.56 0.08 6.25
N ILE A 147 7.74 0.77 5.46
CA ILE A 147 7.80 2.20 5.22
C ILE A 147 6.52 2.80 5.79
N VAL A 148 6.67 3.75 6.71
CA VAL A 148 5.57 4.52 7.30
C VAL A 148 5.76 5.99 6.96
N MET A 149 4.73 6.58 6.37
CA MET A 149 4.65 8.02 6.12
C MET A 149 3.46 8.54 6.91
N GLU A 150 3.68 9.51 7.78
CA GLU A 150 2.63 10.09 8.63
C GLU A 150 2.71 11.61 8.62
N LYS A 151 1.55 12.24 8.70
CA LYS A 151 1.46 13.69 8.80
C LYS A 151 1.66 14.11 10.27
N ASP A 152 2.58 15.04 10.50
CA ASP A 152 2.88 15.65 11.81
C ASP A 152 1.70 16.50 12.33
#